data_AF-A0A1I1K696-F1
#
_entry.id   AF-A0A1I1K696-F1
#
_cell.length_a   1.000
_cell.length_b   1.000
_cell.length_c   1.000
_cell.angle_alpha   90.00
_cell.angle_beta   90.00
_cell.angle_gamma   90.00
#
_symmetry.space_group_name_H-M   'P 1'
#
loop_
_entity.id
_entity.type
_entity.pdbx_description
1 polymer ?
#
loop_
_entity_poly.entity_id
_entity_poly.type
_entity_poly.pdbx_seq_one_letter_code
_entity_poly.pdbx_strand_id
1 'polypeptide(L)'
;MTDHIEAQHHATMNALAEGIDKILNSETMPARRFGFVLLVSEFGKIEDGRVNYISNGNRDSMIAMLREYLARLEGRYTEAETGIPQ
;
A
#
# COMPACT_ATOMS: atom_id res chain seq x y z
N MET A 1 -4.07 12.22 6.55
CA MET A 1 -3.22 11.19 7.16
C MET A 1 -1.84 11.37 6.56
N THR A 2 -0.99 12.14 7.21
CA THR A 2 0.13 12.84 6.56
C THR A 2 1.46 12.63 7.28
N ASP A 3 1.55 11.66 8.19
CA ASP A 3 2.59 11.73 9.22
C ASP A 3 3.94 11.10 8.89
N HIS A 4 4.16 10.53 7.69
CA HIS A 4 5.43 9.84 7.39
C HIS A 4 5.97 10.14 5.99
N ILE A 5 5.74 11.35 5.50
CA ILE A 5 6.40 11.84 4.30
C ILE A 5 7.29 13.01 4.72
N GLU A 6 8.57 12.97 4.36
CA GLU A 6 9.45 14.13 4.58
C GLU A 6 8.93 15.31 3.77
N ALA A 7 9.01 16.53 4.31
CA ALA A 7 8.41 17.71 3.69
C ALA A 7 8.82 17.90 2.22
N GLN A 8 10.09 17.58 1.89
CA GLN A 8 10.63 17.65 0.54
C GLN A 8 9.98 16.68 -0.47
N HIS A 9 9.38 15.59 0.01
CA HIS A 9 8.75 14.57 -0.83
C HIS A 9 7.21 14.66 -0.83
N HIS A 10 6.63 15.49 0.05
CA HIS A 10 5.19 15.56 0.26
C HIS A 10 4.41 15.87 -1.02
N ALA A 11 4.81 16.91 -1.77
CA ALA A 11 4.11 17.30 -3.00
C ALA A 11 4.17 16.20 -4.07
N THR A 12 5.37 15.65 -4.31
CA THR A 12 5.58 14.59 -5.30
C THR A 12 4.81 13.31 -4.94
N MET A 13 4.82 12.89 -3.67
CA MET A 13 4.13 11.68 -3.24
C MET A 13 2.61 11.81 -3.32
N ASN A 14 2.04 12.98 -3.01
CA ASN A 14 0.60 13.22 -3.22
C ASN A 14 0.23 13.19 -4.70
N ALA A 15 1.04 13.81 -5.57
CA ALA A 15 0.80 13.77 -7.02
C ALA A 15 0.86 12.32 -7.57
N LEU A 16 1.80 11.50 -7.09
CA LEU A 16 1.88 10.09 -7.44
C LEU A 16 0.63 9.32 -6.95
N ALA A 17 0.21 9.54 -5.71
CA ALA A 17 -0.97 8.88 -5.15
C ALA A 17 -2.24 9.24 -5.94
N GLU A 18 -2.43 10.51 -6.29
CA GLU A 18 -3.54 10.95 -7.13
C GLU A 18 -3.52 10.31 -8.52
N GLY A 19 -2.34 10.23 -9.15
CA GLY A 19 -2.18 9.59 -10.45
C GLY A 19 -2.52 8.10 -10.42
N ILE A 20 -2.01 7.37 -9.42
CA ILE A 20 -2.31 5.94 -9.23
C ILE A 20 -3.80 5.75 -8.94
N ASP A 21 -4.39 6.57 -8.07
CA ASP A 21 -5.81 6.46 -7.72
C ASP A 21 -6.70 6.71 -8.93
N LYS A 22 -6.38 7.67 -9.81
CA LYS A 22 -7.13 7.89 -11.06
C LYS A 22 -7.07 6.69 -12.02
N ILE A 23 -5.94 6.00 -12.07
CA ILE A 23 -5.75 4.83 -12.93
C ILE A 23 -6.52 3.62 -12.37
N LEU A 24 -6.40 3.37 -11.06
CA LEU A 24 -6.99 2.19 -10.42
C LEU A 24 -8.47 2.37 -10.07
N ASN A 25 -8.88 3.59 -9.71
CA ASN A 25 -10.20 3.96 -9.21
C ASN A 25 -10.79 5.11 -10.04
N SER A 26 -10.80 4.95 -11.37
CA SER A 26 -11.30 5.98 -12.28
C SER A 26 -12.70 6.49 -11.89
N GLU A 27 -12.97 7.75 -12.20
CA GLU A 27 -14.26 8.42 -11.89
C GLU A 27 -15.48 7.75 -12.55
N THR A 28 -15.23 6.92 -13.58
CA THR A 28 -16.25 6.12 -14.25
C THR A 28 -16.66 4.88 -13.45
N MET A 29 -15.94 4.52 -12.38
CA MET A 29 -16.33 3.42 -11.50
C MET A 29 -17.37 3.88 -10.47
N PRO A 30 -18.41 3.08 -10.23
CA PRO A 30 -19.48 3.44 -9.28
C PRO A 30 -18.98 3.52 -7.83
N ALA A 31 -17.85 2.88 -7.51
CA ALA A 31 -17.17 2.98 -6.24
C ALA A 31 -15.66 2.70 -6.41
N ARG A 32 -14.84 3.20 -5.49
CA ARG A 32 -13.41 2.87 -5.44
C ARG A 32 -13.25 1.37 -5.22
N ARG A 33 -12.49 0.72 -6.10
CA ARG A 33 -12.34 -0.74 -6.16
C ARG A 33 -11.04 -1.22 -5.52
N PHE A 34 -9.96 -0.45 -5.64
CA PHE A 34 -8.62 -0.88 -5.26
C PHE A 34 -7.98 0.05 -4.23
N GLY A 35 -7.46 -0.56 -3.16
CA GLY A 35 -6.54 0.09 -2.23
C GLY A 35 -5.08 -0.11 -2.65
N PHE A 36 -4.22 0.84 -2.35
CA PHE A 36 -2.77 0.71 -2.53
C PHE A 36 -1.99 1.39 -1.41
N VAL A 37 -0.74 0.94 -1.24
CA VAL A 37 0.29 1.56 -0.42
C VAL A 37 1.52 1.71 -1.30
N LEU A 38 2.08 2.92 -1.36
CA LEU A 38 3.32 3.23 -2.04
C LEU A 38 4.40 3.45 -0.99
N LEU A 39 5.42 2.60 -0.99
CA LEU A 39 6.63 2.73 -0.16
C LEU A 39 7.75 3.30 -1.02
N VAL A 40 8.43 4.34 -0.52
CA VAL A 40 9.53 5.01 -1.22
C VAL A 40 10.69 5.19 -0.25
N SER A 41 11.86 4.72 -0.65
CA SER A 41 13.10 4.91 0.09
C SER A 41 14.22 5.22 -0.88
N GLU A 42 15.26 5.90 -0.40
CA GLU A 42 16.48 6.11 -1.18
C GLU A 42 17.20 4.77 -1.38
N PHE A 43 17.62 4.49 -2.63
CA PHE A 43 18.50 3.36 -2.91
C PHE A 43 19.80 3.49 -2.12
N GLY A 44 20.29 2.38 -1.57
CA GLY A 44 21.45 2.37 -0.68
C GLY A 44 21.16 2.78 0.78
N LYS A 45 19.93 3.19 1.10
CA LYS A 45 19.46 3.44 2.48
C LYS A 45 18.12 2.72 2.76
N ILE A 46 17.82 1.66 2.03
CA ILE A 46 16.57 0.91 2.20
C ILE A 46 16.60 0.17 3.55
N GLU A 47 17.75 -0.38 3.91
CA GLU A 47 18.02 -0.96 5.22
C GLU A 47 18.45 0.16 6.18
N ASP A 48 17.86 0.22 7.36
CA ASP A 48 18.11 1.21 8.43
C ASP A 48 17.86 2.69 8.09
N GLY A 49 17.37 3.01 6.89
CA GLY A 49 16.95 4.36 6.51
C GLY A 49 15.45 4.63 6.70
N ARG A 50 15.04 5.85 6.35
CA ARG A 50 13.64 6.26 6.43
C ARG A 50 12.88 5.78 5.19
N VAL A 51 11.86 4.97 5.41
CA VAL A 51 10.87 4.63 4.38
C VAL A 51 9.72 5.64 4.46
N ASN A 52 9.55 6.43 3.40
CA ASN A 52 8.37 7.25 3.20
C ASN A 52 7.23 6.38 2.68
N TYR A 53 6.00 6.66 3.10
CA TYR A 53 4.83 5.96 2.56
C TYR A 53 3.61 6.85 2.37
N ILE A 54 2.78 6.49 1.39
CA ILE A 54 1.46 7.07 1.16
C ILE A 54 0.47 5.98 0.74
N SER A 55 -0.77 6.09 1.18
CA SER A 55 -1.85 5.16 0.82
C SER A 55 -3.11 5.90 0.47
N ASN A 56 -3.96 5.28 -0.35
CA ASN A 56 -5.27 5.81 -0.71
C ASN A 56 -6.41 5.30 0.20
N GLY A 57 -6.09 4.37 1.12
CA GLY A 57 -6.98 3.82 2.14
C GLY A 57 -6.71 4.38 3.54
N ASN A 58 -7.55 3.98 4.51
CA ASN A 58 -7.32 4.32 5.91
C ASN A 58 -6.16 3.50 6.51
N ARG A 59 -5.74 3.86 7.72
CA ARG A 59 -4.57 3.26 8.39
C ARG A 59 -4.73 1.76 8.61
N ASP A 60 -5.94 1.33 8.97
CA ASP A 60 -6.22 -0.06 9.29
C ASP A 60 -6.17 -0.95 8.05
N SER A 61 -6.72 -0.48 6.92
CA SER A 61 -6.60 -1.15 5.63
C SER A 61 -5.14 -1.25 5.18
N MET A 62 -4.36 -0.18 5.32
CA MET A 62 -2.92 -0.20 5.04
C MET A 62 -2.19 -1.27 5.86
N ILE A 63 -2.42 -1.30 7.18
CA ILE A 63 -1.77 -2.26 8.07
C ILE A 63 -2.17 -3.69 7.71
N ALA A 64 -3.45 -3.93 7.39
CA ALA A 64 -3.92 -5.25 6.97
C ALA A 64 -3.22 -5.71 5.69
N MET A 65 -3.11 -4.85 4.66
CA MET A 65 -2.42 -5.18 3.42
C MET A 65 -0.93 -5.48 3.62
N LEU A 66 -0.24 -4.70 4.45
CA LEU A 66 1.18 -4.93 4.74
C LEU A 66 1.40 -6.24 5.53
N ARG A 67 0.53 -6.55 6.51
CA ARG A 67 0.60 -7.82 7.26
C ARG A 67 0.42 -9.02 6.34
N GLU A 68 -0.59 -8.96 5.47
CA GLU A 68 -0.88 -9.99 4.48
C GLU A 68 0.31 -10.20 3.52
N TYR A 69 0.89 -9.11 3.01
CA TYR A 69 2.06 -9.17 2.14
C TYR A 69 3.28 -9.77 2.84
N LEU A 70 3.59 -9.34 4.07
CA LEU A 70 4.71 -9.87 4.86
C LEU A 70 4.51 -11.35 5.19
N ALA A 71 3.29 -11.76 5.58
CA ALA A 71 2.99 -13.16 5.85
C ALA A 71 3.24 -14.06 4.62
N ARG A 72 2.91 -13.57 3.41
CA ARG A 72 3.23 -14.27 2.16
C ARG A 72 4.73 -14.37 1.90
N LEU A 73 5.49 -13.30 2.15
CA LEU A 73 6.95 -13.30 1.97
C LEU A 73 7.67 -14.25 2.94
N GLU A 74 7.18 -14.35 4.17
CA GLU A 74 7.77 -15.21 5.22
C GLU A 74 7.31 -16.67 5.13
N GLY A 75 6.55 -17.05 4.09
CA GLY A 75 6.04 -18.41 3.92
C GLY A 75 4.98 -18.82 4.94
N ARG A 76 4.37 -17.87 5.64
CA ARG A 76 3.30 -18.10 6.65
C ARG A 76 1.90 -18.12 6.04
N TYR A 77 1.79 -18.33 4.73
CA TYR A 77 0.52 -18.59 4.09
C TYR A 77 0.13 -20.05 4.35
N THR A 78 -0.60 -20.28 5.44
CA THR A 78 -1.45 -21.48 5.52
C THR A 78 -2.59 -21.19 4.55
N GLU A 79 -2.55 -21.83 3.38
CA GLU A 79 -3.74 -21.92 2.54
C GLU A 79 -4.85 -22.44 3.46
N ALA A 80 -5.80 -21.57 3.82
CA ALA A 80 -7.02 -22.04 4.42
C ALA A 80 -7.65 -22.89 3.32
N GLU A 81 -7.48 -24.21 3.43
CA GLU A 81 -8.14 -25.19 2.60
C GLU A 81 -9.59 -24.75 2.49
N THR A 82 -9.97 -24.18 1.34
CA THR A 82 -11.35 -24.21 0.91
C THR A 82 -11.61 -25.66 0.54
N GLY A 83 -11.77 -26.47 1.59
CA GLY A 83 -12.46 -27.74 1.52
C GLY A 83 -13.84 -27.43 1.01
N ILE A 84 -14.05 -27.69 -0.27
CA ILE A 84 -15.35 -28.10 -0.75
C ILE A 84 -15.32 -29.62 -0.69
N PRO A 85 -15.91 -30.27 0.34
CA PRO A 85 -16.19 -31.68 0.26
C PRO A 85 -17.41 -31.91 -0.66
N GLN A 86 -17.13 -32.65 -1.74
CA GLN A 86 -18.02 -33.32 -2.71
C GLN A 86 -18.94 -32.46 -3.57
#